data_AF-A0A7C6TJC8-F1
#
_entry.id   AF-A0A7C6TJC8-F1
#
_cell.length_a   1.000
_cell.length_b   1.000
_cell.length_c   1.000
_cell.angle_alpha   90.00
_cell.angle_beta   90.00
_cell.angle_gamma   90.00
#
_symmetry.space_group_name_H-M   'P 1'
#
loop_
_entity.id
_entity.type
_entity.pdbx_description
1 polymer ?
#
loop_
_entity_poly.entity_id
_entity_poly.type
_entity_poly.pdbx_seq_one_letter_code
_entity_poly.pdbx_strand_id
1 'polypeptide(L)'
;MTTVAAEGLGPVEDLAFARVLLDSVKAGRRGATLRMYRPAPTLAFGARDRFLPGFATAIEAARDHGFTPALRSLGGRVAAYHPGSLVIDHIEPSDSFITNTNARFTGFGEDYVEVLRGLGIDARLGEIPGEYCPGEHSVNVAGRIKAIGTAQRVVSG
;
A
#
# COMPACT_ATOMS: atom_id res chain seq x y z
N MET A 1 3.95 9.35 17.05
CA MET A 1 3.23 9.21 15.77
C MET A 1 1.76 9.53 16.02
N THR A 2 1.14 10.40 15.23
CA THR A 2 -0.29 10.75 15.39
C THR A 2 -1.15 9.84 14.53
N THR A 3 -2.23 9.28 15.08
CA THR A 3 -3.18 8.43 14.34
C THR A 3 -4.28 9.26 13.70
N VAL A 4 -4.61 8.98 12.44
CA VAL A 4 -5.74 9.60 11.72
C VAL A 4 -6.70 8.50 11.25
N ALA A 5 -7.95 8.57 11.72
CA ALA A 5 -9.05 7.80 11.15
C ALA A 5 -9.60 8.53 9.92
N ALA A 6 -9.70 7.85 8.79
CA ALA A 6 -10.35 8.35 7.59
C ALA A 6 -11.60 7.49 7.34
N GLU A 7 -12.72 7.87 7.95
CA GLU A 7 -14.01 7.24 7.66
C GLU A 7 -14.73 8.02 6.56
N GLY A 8 -15.35 7.30 5.62
CA GLY A 8 -16.28 7.88 4.64
C GLY A 8 -15.66 8.51 3.39
N LEU A 9 -14.36 8.35 3.13
CA LEU A 9 -13.76 8.74 1.85
C LEU A 9 -14.09 7.70 0.77
N GLY A 10 -14.24 8.17 -0.48
CA GLY A 10 -14.37 7.30 -1.63
C GLY A 10 -13.01 6.74 -2.09
N PRO A 11 -13.01 5.76 -3.01
CA PRO A 11 -11.80 5.11 -3.54
C PRO A 11 -10.67 6.06 -3.99
N VAL A 12 -11.03 7.12 -4.72
CA VAL A 12 -10.06 8.06 -5.29
C VAL A 12 -9.60 9.04 -4.21
N GLU A 13 -10.51 9.49 -3.37
CA GLU A 13 -10.24 10.39 -2.25
C GLU A 13 -9.30 9.73 -1.24
N ASP A 14 -9.47 8.44 -0.97
CA ASP A 14 -8.60 7.68 -0.07
C ASP A 14 -7.15 7.69 -0.54
N LEU A 15 -6.93 7.44 -1.83
CA LEU A 15 -5.61 7.45 -2.47
C LEU A 15 -5.01 8.87 -2.51
N ALA A 16 -5.84 9.87 -2.80
CA ALA A 16 -5.42 11.27 -2.82
C ALA A 16 -5.04 11.77 -1.42
N PHE A 17 -5.75 11.34 -0.38
CA PHE A 17 -5.52 11.78 0.98
C PHE A 17 -4.16 11.33 1.52
N ALA A 18 -3.65 10.17 1.09
CA ALA A 18 -2.28 9.74 1.41
C ALA A 18 -1.25 10.78 0.92
N ARG A 19 -1.47 11.39 -0.25
CA ARG A 19 -0.61 12.46 -0.76
C ARG A 19 -0.75 13.76 0.04
N VAL A 20 -1.97 14.12 0.44
CA VAL A 20 -2.22 15.29 1.30
C VAL A 20 -1.48 15.15 2.63
N LEU A 21 -1.51 13.97 3.24
CA LEU A 21 -0.79 13.69 4.48
C LEU A 21 0.73 13.76 4.26
N LEU A 22 1.25 13.14 3.19
CA LEU A 22 2.67 13.21 2.85
C LEU A 22 3.14 14.66 2.68
N ASP A 23 2.40 15.48 1.92
CA ASP A 23 2.76 16.88 1.69
C ASP A 23 2.64 17.72 2.98
N SER A 24 1.73 17.37 3.89
CA SER A 24 1.59 18.01 5.20
C SER A 24 2.75 17.69 6.14
N VAL A 25 3.20 16.43 6.16
CA VAL A 25 4.35 15.99 6.98
C VAL A 25 5.64 16.59 6.43
N LYS A 26 5.85 16.51 5.12
CA LYS A 26 6.96 17.16 4.42
C LYS A 26 7.07 18.64 4.76
N ALA A 27 5.95 19.37 4.75
CA ALA A 27 5.97 20.81 5.02
C ALA A 27 6.09 21.17 6.50
N GLY A 28 6.31 20.21 7.41
CA GLY A 28 6.39 20.44 8.85
C GLY A 28 5.06 20.86 9.50
N ARG A 29 3.95 20.87 8.74
CA ARG A 29 2.61 21.23 9.27
C ARG A 29 2.00 20.11 10.12
N ARG A 30 2.58 18.91 10.05
CA ARG A 30 2.17 17.71 10.79
C ARG A 30 3.41 16.88 11.12
N GLY A 31 3.44 16.26 12.29
CA GLY A 31 4.50 15.30 12.66
C GLY A 31 4.32 13.93 12.00
N ALA A 32 5.20 12.97 12.32
CA ALA A 32 5.07 11.59 11.87
C ALA A 32 3.66 11.02 12.14
N THR A 33 3.06 10.40 11.13
CA THR A 33 1.62 10.08 11.07
C THR A 33 1.40 8.63 10.64
N LEU A 34 0.50 7.95 11.36
CA LEU A 34 -0.05 6.66 11.00
C LEU A 34 -1.50 6.85 10.56
N ARG A 35 -1.85 6.39 9.37
CA ARG A 35 -3.26 6.33 8.94
C ARG A 35 -3.64 4.87 8.75
N MET A 36 -4.76 4.47 9.34
CA MET A 36 -5.33 3.14 9.19
C MET A 36 -6.77 3.28 8.70
N TYR A 37 -7.13 2.58 7.64
CA TYR A 37 -8.48 2.63 7.09
C TYR A 37 -8.85 1.36 6.33
N ARG A 38 -10.15 1.10 6.23
CA ARG A 38 -10.71 0.05 5.37
C ARG A 38 -11.20 0.70 4.08
N PRO A 39 -10.49 0.55 2.96
CA PRO A 39 -10.90 1.16 1.70
C PRO A 39 -12.20 0.53 1.17
N ALA A 40 -12.99 1.31 0.44
CA ALA A 40 -14.03 0.79 -0.43
C ALA A 40 -13.43 -0.09 -1.56
N PRO A 41 -14.20 -1.00 -2.19
CA PRO A 41 -13.73 -1.82 -3.30
C PRO A 41 -13.04 -1.00 -4.40
N THR A 42 -11.71 -1.17 -4.51
CA THR A 42 -10.85 -0.35 -5.39
C THR A 42 -9.87 -1.23 -6.12
N LEU A 43 -9.73 -1.06 -7.43
CA LEU A 43 -8.64 -1.64 -8.20
C LEU A 43 -7.59 -0.55 -8.45
N ALA A 44 -6.56 -0.51 -7.61
CA ALA A 44 -5.59 0.57 -7.53
C ALA A 44 -4.38 0.30 -8.43
N PHE A 45 -4.40 0.86 -9.63
CA PHE A 45 -3.38 0.72 -10.67
C PHE A 45 -2.15 1.58 -10.38
N GLY A 46 -0.96 1.02 -10.62
CA GLY A 46 0.27 1.79 -10.62
C GLY A 46 0.35 2.70 -11.85
N ALA A 47 1.11 3.79 -11.76
CA ALA A 47 1.24 4.77 -12.84
C ALA A 47 1.72 4.18 -14.17
N ARG A 48 2.48 3.07 -14.14
CA ARG A 48 2.98 2.39 -15.34
C ARG A 48 1.96 1.44 -15.97
N ASP A 49 0.95 0.99 -15.23
CA ASP A 49 -0.04 0.03 -15.74
C ASP A 49 -0.90 0.66 -16.86
N ARG A 50 -1.08 1.99 -16.85
CA ARG A 50 -1.82 2.73 -17.88
C ARG A 50 -1.25 2.61 -19.30
N PHE A 51 0.01 2.22 -19.41
CA PHE A 51 0.71 2.06 -20.69
C PHE A 51 0.66 0.62 -21.21
N LEU A 52 0.09 -0.32 -20.46
CA LEU A 52 -0.05 -1.70 -20.90
C LEU A 52 -1.19 -1.81 -21.92
N PRO A 53 -1.06 -2.62 -22.99
CA PRO A 53 -2.10 -2.77 -24.01
C PRO A 53 -3.46 -3.19 -23.44
N GLY A 54 -3.48 -4.00 -22.38
CA GLY A 54 -4.70 -4.49 -21.73
C GLY A 54 -5.33 -3.55 -20.70
N PHE A 55 -4.81 -2.32 -20.53
CA PHE A 55 -5.27 -1.42 -19.45
C PHE A 55 -6.75 -1.05 -19.56
N ALA A 56 -7.24 -0.74 -20.76
CA ALA A 56 -8.66 -0.43 -20.97
C ALA A 56 -9.56 -1.63 -20.62
N THR A 57 -9.20 -2.83 -21.07
CA THR A 57 -9.89 -4.07 -20.71
C THR A 57 -9.89 -4.32 -19.20
N ALA A 58 -8.76 -4.05 -18.53
CA ALA A 58 -8.65 -4.22 -17.08
C ALA A 58 -9.54 -3.22 -16.30
N ILE A 59 -9.72 -2.00 -16.81
CA ILE A 59 -10.65 -1.01 -16.25
C ILE A 59 -12.08 -1.51 -16.33
N GLU A 60 -12.53 -1.99 -17.49
CA GLU A 60 -13.90 -2.51 -17.62
C GLU A 60 -14.11 -3.75 -16.76
N ALA A 61 -13.16 -4.68 -16.76
CA ALA A 61 -13.22 -5.85 -15.89
C ALA A 61 -13.29 -5.47 -14.40
N ALA A 62 -12.60 -4.41 -13.97
CA ALA A 62 -12.71 -3.90 -12.60
C ALA A 62 -14.15 -3.50 -12.25
N ARG A 63 -14.79 -2.73 -13.14
CA ARG A 63 -16.16 -2.26 -12.95
C ARG A 63 -17.14 -3.41 -12.94
N ASP A 64 -16.99 -4.37 -13.84
CA ASP A 64 -17.82 -5.57 -13.90
C ASP A 64 -17.77 -6.40 -12.60
N HIS A 65 -16.63 -6.36 -11.91
CA HIS A 65 -16.43 -7.05 -10.62
C HIS A 65 -16.74 -6.15 -9.40
N GLY A 66 -17.31 -4.96 -9.61
CA GLY A 66 -17.72 -4.05 -8.54
C GLY A 66 -16.56 -3.27 -7.89
N PHE A 67 -15.40 -3.20 -8.53
CA PHE A 67 -14.27 -2.39 -8.07
C PHE A 67 -14.26 -1.04 -8.78
N THR A 68 -13.93 0.02 -8.04
CA THR A 68 -13.63 1.33 -8.64
C THR A 68 -12.19 1.34 -9.16
N PRO A 69 -11.96 1.47 -10.48
CA PRO A 69 -10.61 1.58 -11.02
C PRO A 69 -10.01 2.96 -10.69
N ALA A 70 -8.82 2.99 -10.09
CA ALA A 70 -8.15 4.24 -9.71
C ALA A 70 -6.65 4.16 -9.96
N LEU A 71 -6.02 5.29 -10.29
CA LEU A 71 -4.55 5.39 -10.39
C LEU A 71 -3.98 5.88 -9.07
N ARG A 72 -3.02 5.15 -8.50
CA ARG A 72 -2.31 5.54 -7.28
C ARG A 72 -0.95 6.16 -7.60
N SER A 73 -0.51 7.09 -6.74
CA SER A 73 0.80 7.75 -6.87
C SER A 73 1.99 6.90 -6.40
N LEU A 74 1.71 5.81 -5.68
CA LEU A 74 2.71 4.86 -5.18
C LEU A 74 3.15 3.89 -6.30
N GLY A 75 4.39 3.40 -6.22
CA GLY A 75 4.95 2.46 -7.20
C GLY A 75 4.38 1.05 -7.10
N GLY A 76 4.72 0.18 -8.06
CA GLY A 76 4.24 -1.21 -8.14
C GLY A 76 3.21 -1.42 -9.25
N ARG A 77 2.61 -2.62 -9.29
CA ARG A 77 1.53 -2.99 -10.20
C ARG A 77 0.16 -2.78 -9.54
N VAL A 78 -0.89 -3.09 -10.28
CA VAL A 78 -2.28 -3.07 -9.79
C VAL A 78 -2.45 -3.92 -8.53
N ALA A 79 -3.14 -3.37 -7.54
CA ALA A 79 -3.54 -4.06 -6.32
C ALA A 79 -5.05 -3.89 -6.11
N ALA A 80 -5.73 -4.97 -5.76
CA ALA A 80 -7.15 -4.93 -5.41
C ALA A 80 -7.31 -4.70 -3.91
N TYR A 81 -8.15 -3.75 -3.54
CA TYR A 81 -8.62 -3.55 -2.18
C TYR A 81 -10.09 -3.97 -2.13
N HIS A 82 -10.40 -4.90 -1.23
CA HIS A 82 -11.76 -5.39 -1.01
C HIS A 82 -12.18 -5.08 0.44
N PRO A 83 -13.45 -5.30 0.85
CA PRO A 83 -13.92 -4.91 2.18
C PRO A 83 -13.18 -5.56 3.37
N GLY A 84 -12.43 -6.64 3.13
CA GLY A 84 -11.57 -7.28 4.13
C GLY A 84 -10.14 -6.73 4.17
N SER A 85 -9.79 -5.79 3.28
CA SER A 85 -8.47 -5.15 3.24
C SER A 85 -8.34 -4.09 4.33
N LEU A 86 -7.13 -3.96 4.88
CA LEU A 86 -6.71 -2.88 5.76
C LEU A 86 -5.52 -2.18 5.11
N VAL A 87 -5.61 -0.87 4.94
CA VAL A 87 -4.48 -0.06 4.47
C VAL A 87 -3.89 0.69 5.65
N ILE A 88 -2.56 0.65 5.76
CA ILE A 88 -1.79 1.31 6.80
C ILE A 88 -0.73 2.18 6.13
N ASP A 89 -0.93 3.49 6.17
CA ASP A 89 0.07 4.46 5.69
C ASP A 89 0.97 4.88 6.85
N HIS A 90 2.26 4.59 6.74
CA HIS A 90 3.31 5.12 7.61
C HIS A 90 3.96 6.32 6.91
N ILE A 91 3.86 7.50 7.52
CA ILE A 91 4.34 8.76 6.93
C ILE A 91 5.22 9.48 7.93
N GLU A 92 6.51 9.60 7.62
CA GLU A 92 7.50 10.18 8.51
C GLU A 92 8.54 11.01 7.74
N PRO A 93 9.09 12.07 8.35
CA PRO A 93 10.31 12.71 7.88
C PRO A 93 11.47 11.70 7.87
N SER A 94 12.36 11.82 6.89
CA SER A 94 13.53 10.93 6.76
C SER A 94 14.75 11.72 6.33
N ASP A 95 15.80 11.69 7.14
CA ASP A 95 17.08 12.34 6.86
C ASP A 95 17.86 11.66 5.70
N SER A 96 17.43 10.45 5.32
CA SER A 96 18.05 9.64 4.27
C SER A 96 17.22 9.67 2.99
N PHE A 97 17.65 10.51 2.05
CA PHE A 97 16.95 10.80 0.80
C PHE A 97 16.78 9.57 -0.12
N ILE A 98 17.81 8.73 -0.21
CA ILE A 98 17.92 7.63 -1.18
C ILE A 98 18.56 6.38 -0.56
N THR A 99 19.30 6.51 0.53
CA THR A 99 19.85 5.38 1.27
C THR A 99 18.73 4.64 2.00
N ASN A 100 18.86 3.31 2.12
CA ASN A 100 17.99 2.47 2.95
C ASN A 100 16.56 2.20 2.44
N THR A 101 16.26 2.34 1.15
CA THR A 101 14.93 1.96 0.61
C THR A 101 14.63 0.48 0.85
N ASN A 102 15.57 -0.42 0.56
CA ASN A 102 15.38 -1.85 0.80
C ASN A 102 15.26 -2.17 2.30
N ALA A 103 16.07 -1.55 3.16
CA ALA A 103 15.97 -1.83 4.59
C ALA A 103 14.66 -1.30 5.20
N ARG A 104 14.07 -0.23 4.67
CA ARG A 104 12.73 0.21 5.07
C ARG A 104 11.67 -0.84 4.71
N PHE A 105 11.72 -1.37 3.50
CA PHE A 105 10.83 -2.46 3.11
C PHE A 105 11.03 -3.71 3.97
N THR A 106 12.28 -4.13 4.20
CA THR A 106 12.60 -5.25 5.07
C THR A 106 12.10 -5.01 6.50
N GLY A 107 12.42 -3.86 7.10
CA GLY A 107 12.03 -3.54 8.48
C GLY A 107 10.52 -3.55 8.68
N PHE A 108 9.75 -2.84 7.83
CA PHE A 108 8.29 -2.90 7.93
C PHE A 108 7.74 -4.32 7.67
N GLY A 109 8.34 -5.07 6.74
CA GLY A 109 7.96 -6.45 6.48
C GLY A 109 8.18 -7.35 7.70
N GLU A 110 9.31 -7.21 8.38
CA GLU A 110 9.65 -7.92 9.62
C GLU A 110 8.69 -7.54 10.76
N ASP A 111 8.42 -6.24 10.95
CA ASP A 111 7.46 -5.76 11.96
C ASP A 111 6.07 -6.39 11.76
N TYR A 112 5.58 -6.45 10.52
CA TYR A 112 4.29 -7.07 10.22
C TYR A 112 4.31 -8.59 10.40
N VAL A 113 5.42 -9.25 10.10
CA VAL A 113 5.60 -10.68 10.40
C VAL A 113 5.49 -10.93 11.91
N GLU A 114 6.13 -10.11 12.73
CA GLU A 114 6.07 -10.22 14.19
C GLU A 114 4.65 -10.00 14.71
N VAL A 115 3.96 -8.95 14.23
CA VAL A 115 2.57 -8.67 14.60
C VAL A 115 1.66 -9.86 14.29
N LEU A 116 1.73 -10.41 13.07
CA LEU A 116 0.89 -11.54 12.68
C LEU A 116 1.23 -12.82 13.45
N ARG A 117 2.52 -13.08 13.73
CA ARG A 117 2.94 -14.21 14.56
C ARG A 117 2.45 -14.09 16.00
N GLY A 118 2.44 -12.88 16.55
CA GLY A 118 1.83 -12.59 17.85
C GLY A 118 0.34 -12.93 17.93
N LEU A 119 -0.35 -12.97 16.78
CA LEU A 119 -1.74 -13.41 16.63
C LEU A 119 -1.87 -14.92 16.33
N GLY A 120 -0.78 -15.68 16.34
CA GLY A 120 -0.76 -17.12 16.06
C GLY A 120 -0.75 -17.48 14.57
N ILE A 121 -0.43 -16.53 13.68
CA ILE A 121 -0.38 -16.76 12.22
C ILE A 121 1.06 -17.12 11.82
N ASP A 122 1.23 -18.15 10.97
CA ASP A 122 2.51 -18.50 10.33
C ASP A 122 2.86 -17.46 9.24
N ALA A 123 3.20 -16.26 9.67
CA ALA A 123 3.64 -15.18 8.78
C ALA A 123 5.14 -15.31 8.46
N ARG A 124 5.49 -15.05 7.20
CA ARG A 124 6.86 -15.11 6.69
C ARG A 124 7.10 -13.94 5.74
N LEU A 125 8.29 -13.37 5.80
CA LEU A 125 8.74 -12.39 4.81
C LEU A 125 9.14 -13.12 3.52
N GLY A 126 8.76 -12.56 2.37
CA GLY A 126 9.10 -13.07 1.05
C GLY A 126 7.88 -13.22 0.14
N GLU A 127 8.13 -13.06 -1.16
CA GLU A 127 7.16 -13.32 -2.22
C GLU A 127 6.76 -14.80 -2.29
N ILE A 128 5.57 -15.07 -2.83
CA ILE A 128 5.14 -16.41 -3.22
C ILE A 128 4.96 -16.51 -4.75
N PRO A 129 5.12 -17.70 -5.34
CA PRO A 129 4.95 -17.87 -6.79
C PRO A 129 3.59 -17.39 -7.30
N GLY A 130 3.61 -16.50 -8.30
CA GLY A 130 2.40 -16.03 -8.98
C GLY A 130 1.57 -15.00 -8.20
N GLU A 131 2.11 -14.42 -7.12
CA GLU A 131 1.37 -13.39 -6.40
C GLU A 131 1.08 -12.14 -7.25
N TYR A 132 -0.08 -11.52 -7.01
CA TYR A 132 -0.40 -10.23 -7.61
C TYR A 132 0.49 -9.14 -7.01
N CYS A 133 0.80 -8.13 -7.84
CA CYS A 133 1.70 -7.04 -7.49
C CYS A 133 2.97 -7.54 -6.75
N PRO A 134 3.79 -8.39 -7.41
CA PRO A 134 4.88 -9.10 -6.74
C PRO A 134 5.91 -8.14 -6.15
N GLY A 135 6.51 -8.55 -5.04
CA GLY A 135 7.61 -7.84 -4.39
C GLY A 135 8.34 -8.71 -3.37
N GLU A 136 9.67 -8.60 -3.35
CA GLU A 136 10.58 -9.38 -2.49
C GLU A 136 10.26 -9.25 -0.99
N HIS A 137 9.56 -8.19 -0.59
CA HIS A 137 9.21 -7.86 0.79
C HIS A 137 7.72 -8.07 1.11
N SER A 138 7.00 -8.85 0.31
CA SER A 138 5.65 -9.32 0.66
C SER A 138 5.66 -10.10 1.98
N VAL A 139 4.56 -10.06 2.72
CA VAL A 139 4.34 -10.96 3.87
C VAL A 139 3.33 -12.01 3.45
N ASN A 140 3.71 -13.27 3.58
CA ASN A 140 2.88 -14.42 3.25
C ASN A 140 2.50 -15.22 4.49
N VAL A 141 1.41 -15.98 4.37
CA VAL A 141 0.96 -16.96 5.35
C VAL A 141 1.27 -18.36 4.84
N ALA A 142 2.05 -19.11 5.62
CA ALA A 142 2.45 -20.50 5.35
C ALA A 142 3.07 -20.75 3.96
N GLY A 143 3.68 -19.74 3.33
CA GLY A 143 4.22 -19.83 1.96
C GLY A 143 3.16 -19.97 0.86
N ARG A 144 1.90 -19.62 1.16
CA ARG A 144 0.75 -19.94 0.30
C ARG A 144 -0.16 -18.77 -0.04
N ILE A 145 -0.33 -17.83 0.89
CA ILE A 145 -1.24 -16.69 0.72
C ILE A 145 -0.45 -15.42 0.95
N LYS A 146 -0.45 -14.49 -0.01
CA LYS A 146 0.06 -13.13 0.22
C LYS A 146 -0.93 -12.40 1.12
N ALA A 147 -0.51 -12.09 2.34
CA ALA A 147 -1.34 -11.37 3.31
C ALA A 147 -1.09 -9.86 3.28
N ILE A 148 0.16 -9.43 3.06
CA ILE A 148 0.52 -8.01 3.02
C ILE A 148 1.42 -7.75 1.81
N GLY A 149 1.10 -6.70 1.06
CA GLY A 149 2.01 -6.09 0.10
C GLY A 149 2.40 -4.70 0.56
N THR A 150 3.67 -4.36 0.43
CA THR A 150 4.21 -3.04 0.81
C THR A 150 4.49 -2.19 -0.42
N ALA A 151 4.27 -0.87 -0.30
CA ALA A 151 4.70 0.10 -1.29
C ALA A 151 5.27 1.32 -0.57
N GLN A 152 6.26 1.98 -1.19
CA GLN A 152 6.90 3.16 -0.63
C GLN A 152 6.91 4.29 -1.65
N ARG A 153 6.88 5.53 -1.15
CA ARG A 153 7.18 6.74 -1.90
C ARG A 153 8.01 7.68 -1.04
N VAL A 154 9.08 8.20 -1.63
CA VAL A 154 9.95 9.20 -1.02
C VAL A 154 9.89 10.47 -1.87
N VAL A 155 9.87 11.64 -1.24
CA VAL A 155 9.78 12.95 -1.90
C VAL A 155 10.81 13.90 -1.30
N SER A 156 11.22 14.92 -2.08
CA SER A 156 12.15 15.96 -1.61
C SER A 156 11.49 17.01 -0.77
N GLY A 157 12.17 17.42 0.31
CA GLY A 157 11.86 18.58 1.14
C GLY A 157 11.80 18.26 2.61
#